data_AF-K2AYE7-F1
#
_entry.id   AF-K2AYE7-F1
#
_cell.length_a   1.000
_cell.length_b   1.000
_cell.length_c   1.000
_cell.angle_alpha   90.00
_cell.angle_beta   90.00
_cell.angle_gamma   90.00
#
_symmetry.space_group_name_H-M   'P 1'
#
loop_
_entity.id
_entity.type
_entity.pdbx_description
1 polymer ?
#
loop_
_entity_poly.entity_id
_entity_poly.type
_entity_poly.pdbx_seq_one_letter_code
_entity_poly.pdbx_strand_id
1 'polypeptide(L)'
;MKYIPDYSKFETLKNYALWYYLRYYPSIWKLVKKLEQKTQNRENIKKLLIELKDDFREEYLLEIKIQELLDKWKSQRFITNKLIQKDFKKEDIEKILLNLTQKSENNFKSYTYIKQKIELYLDKKSIKNITYWLLQSWFDKEIISQIIDENKFWDAEDKIINEIEKLKQTQLPKEKIIQKMFLKWYNYWDFKDFL
;
A
#
# COMPACT_ATOMS: atom_id res chain seq x y z
N MET A 1 27.92 22.45 -26.44
CA MET A 1 27.48 21.06 -26.68
C MET A 1 27.37 20.33 -25.35
N LYS A 2 26.28 19.62 -25.07
CA LYS A 2 26.22 18.71 -23.91
C LYS A 2 27.01 17.45 -24.28
N TYR A 3 27.98 17.07 -23.46
CA TYR A 3 28.70 15.80 -23.62
C TYR A 3 27.69 14.65 -23.53
N ILE A 4 27.65 13.80 -24.57
CA ILE A 4 26.86 12.56 -24.58
C ILE A 4 27.87 11.43 -24.32
N PRO A 5 27.81 10.76 -23.15
CA PRO A 5 28.71 9.66 -22.87
C PRO A 5 28.55 8.53 -23.88
N ASP A 6 29.66 7.93 -24.30
CA ASP A 6 29.67 6.76 -25.16
C ASP A 6 29.49 5.48 -24.33
N TYR A 7 28.25 4.98 -24.31
CA TYR A 7 27.85 3.77 -23.59
C TYR A 7 28.15 2.47 -24.37
N SER A 8 28.78 2.54 -25.54
CA SER A 8 29.33 1.35 -26.20
C SER A 8 30.55 0.82 -25.45
N LYS A 9 31.30 1.70 -24.77
CA LYS A 9 32.42 1.35 -23.91
C LYS A 9 31.93 0.72 -22.60
N PHE A 10 32.48 -0.44 -22.28
CA PHE A 10 32.11 -1.21 -21.09
C PHE A 10 32.21 -0.39 -19.80
N GLU A 11 33.30 0.36 -19.60
CA GLU A 11 33.54 1.12 -18.38
C GLU A 11 32.54 2.27 -18.19
N THR A 12 32.16 2.96 -19.28
CA THR A 12 31.12 4.00 -19.23
C THR A 12 29.77 3.41 -18.84
N LEU A 13 29.43 2.24 -19.40
CA LEU A 13 28.19 1.52 -19.08
C LEU A 13 28.18 1.05 -17.63
N LYS A 14 29.31 0.52 -17.13
CA LYS A 14 29.51 0.11 -15.73
C LYS A 14 29.30 1.27 -14.76
N ASN A 15 29.96 2.40 -15.01
CA ASN A 15 29.81 3.60 -14.18
C ASN A 15 28.36 4.09 -14.13
N TYR A 16 27.66 4.06 -15.26
CA TYR A 16 26.24 4.39 -15.29
C TYR A 16 25.38 3.38 -14.54
N ALA A 17 25.65 2.08 -14.66
CA ALA A 17 24.91 1.05 -13.94
C ALA A 17 25.06 1.21 -12.42
N LEU A 18 26.29 1.42 -11.94
CA LEU A 18 26.59 1.67 -10.53
C LEU A 18 25.89 2.93 -10.02
N TRP A 19 26.03 4.04 -10.73
CA TRP A 19 25.34 5.29 -10.38
C TRP A 19 23.82 5.10 -10.31
N TYR A 20 23.23 4.46 -11.32
CA TYR A 20 21.78 4.25 -11.39
C TYR A 20 21.30 3.33 -10.26
N TYR A 21 22.05 2.27 -9.98
CA TYR A 21 21.76 1.34 -8.90
C TYR A 21 21.81 2.04 -7.53
N LEU A 22 22.89 2.75 -7.22
CA LEU A 22 23.06 3.48 -5.95
C LEU A 22 22.05 4.60 -5.77
N ARG A 23 21.61 5.24 -6.87
CA ARG A 23 20.66 6.36 -6.80
C ARG A 23 19.23 5.90 -6.60
N TYR A 24 18.80 4.83 -7.28
CA TYR A 24 17.39 4.46 -7.38
C TYR A 24 17.04 3.12 -6.71
N TYR A 25 18.05 2.29 -6.42
CA TYR A 25 17.90 0.91 -5.95
C TYR A 25 16.80 0.17 -6.73
N PRO A 26 16.97 0.01 -8.06
CA PRO A 26 16.01 -0.67 -8.92
C PRO A 26 16.07 -2.19 -8.73
N SER A 27 15.06 -2.91 -9.26
CA SER A 27 15.22 -4.34 -9.53
C SER A 27 16.27 -4.56 -10.64
N ILE A 28 16.83 -5.76 -10.71
CA ILE A 28 17.78 -6.16 -11.76
C ILE A 28 17.12 -6.00 -13.13
N TRP A 29 15.87 -6.45 -13.29
CA TRP A 29 15.13 -6.29 -14.56
C TRP A 29 14.96 -4.84 -14.97
N LYS A 30 14.68 -3.96 -14.02
CA LYS A 30 14.56 -2.52 -14.30
C LYS A 30 15.90 -1.88 -14.64
N LEU A 31 16.99 -2.34 -14.03
CA LEU A 31 18.34 -1.93 -14.40
C LEU A 31 18.66 -2.38 -15.83
N VAL A 32 18.38 -3.63 -16.20
CA VAL A 32 18.61 -4.15 -17.56
C VAL A 32 17.87 -3.32 -18.60
N LYS A 33 16.56 -3.09 -18.42
CA LYS A 33 15.77 -2.23 -19.32
C LYS A 33 16.39 -0.84 -19.48
N LYS A 34 17.02 -0.30 -18.44
CA LYS A 34 17.68 1.02 -18.47
C LYS A 34 19.03 0.98 -19.16
N LEU A 35 19.77 -0.12 -19.08
CA LEU A 35 21.03 -0.31 -19.81
C LEU A 35 20.77 -0.53 -21.31
N GLU A 36 19.72 -1.28 -21.67
CA GLU A 36 19.30 -1.48 -23.06
C GLU A 36 18.85 -0.17 -23.73
N GLN A 37 18.36 0.81 -22.97
CA GLN A 37 18.09 2.16 -23.46
C GLN A 37 19.36 2.98 -23.75
N LYS A 38 20.53 2.57 -23.24
CA LYS A 38 21.81 3.27 -23.39
C LYS A 38 22.72 2.63 -24.43
N THR A 39 22.63 1.32 -24.63
CA THR A 39 23.50 0.59 -25.55
C THR A 39 22.78 -0.56 -26.23
N GLN A 40 23.15 -0.85 -27.49
CA GLN A 40 22.70 -2.03 -28.22
C GLN A 40 23.58 -3.26 -27.94
N ASN A 41 24.75 -3.07 -27.31
CA ASN A 41 25.69 -4.16 -27.04
C ASN A 41 25.21 -5.00 -25.83
N ARG A 42 24.44 -6.05 -26.13
CA ARG A 42 23.91 -7.00 -25.12
C ARG A 42 25.00 -7.81 -24.41
N GLU A 43 26.14 -8.06 -25.04
CA GLU A 43 27.26 -8.77 -24.41
C GLU A 43 27.86 -7.97 -23.26
N ASN A 44 28.03 -6.65 -23.46
CA ASN A 44 28.48 -5.75 -22.40
C ASN A 44 27.51 -5.73 -21.22
N ILE A 45 26.19 -5.73 -21.47
CA ILE A 45 25.18 -5.81 -20.40
C ILE A 45 25.31 -7.13 -19.64
N LYS A 46 25.40 -8.27 -20.34
CA LYS A 46 25.57 -9.59 -19.70
C LYS A 46 26.83 -9.66 -18.85
N LYS A 47 27.97 -9.21 -19.40
CA LYS A 47 29.24 -9.17 -18.68
C LYS A 47 29.14 -8.32 -17.41
N LEU A 48 28.51 -7.15 -17.51
CA LEU A 48 28.30 -6.24 -16.39
C LEU A 48 27.44 -6.86 -15.29
N LEU A 49 26.35 -7.55 -15.64
CA LEU A 49 25.50 -8.21 -14.65
C LEU A 49 26.22 -9.35 -13.93
N ILE A 50 27.13 -10.04 -14.61
CA ILE A 50 27.97 -11.09 -13.98
C ILE A 50 28.96 -10.44 -13.02
N GLU A 51 29.64 -9.37 -13.45
CA GLU A 51 30.66 -8.69 -12.64
C GLU A 51 30.08 -8.03 -11.39
N LEU A 52 28.88 -7.46 -11.49
CA LEU A 52 28.20 -6.77 -10.38
C LEU A 52 27.21 -7.65 -9.62
N LYS A 53 27.20 -8.96 -9.87
CA LYS A 53 26.22 -9.88 -9.28
C LYS A 53 26.25 -9.84 -7.74
N ASP A 54 27.44 -9.82 -7.16
CA ASP A 54 27.63 -9.85 -5.70
C ASP A 54 27.39 -8.49 -5.04
N ASP A 55 27.59 -7.41 -5.81
CA ASP A 55 27.27 -6.03 -5.40
C ASP A 55 25.76 -5.79 -5.41
N PHE A 56 25.05 -6.39 -6.36
CA PHE A 56 23.61 -6.23 -6.53
C PHE A 56 22.83 -7.31 -5.77
N ARG A 57 22.73 -7.12 -4.46
CA ARG A 57 21.94 -7.99 -3.57
C ARG A 57 20.45 -7.69 -3.69
N GLU A 58 19.83 -8.12 -4.79
CA GLU A 58 18.40 -7.88 -5.08
C GLU A 58 17.47 -8.44 -3.99
N GLU A 59 17.78 -9.64 -3.46
CA GLU A 59 16.98 -10.26 -2.40
C GLU A 59 16.96 -9.39 -1.14
N TYR A 60 18.13 -8.89 -0.70
CA TYR A 60 18.25 -8.01 0.46
C TYR A 60 17.56 -6.66 0.22
N LEU A 61 17.72 -6.08 -0.97
CA LEU A 61 17.01 -4.85 -1.34
C LEU A 61 15.49 -5.05 -1.30
N LEU A 62 15.01 -6.17 -1.82
CA LEU A 62 13.60 -6.51 -1.84
C LEU A 62 13.06 -6.70 -0.42
N GLU A 63 13.82 -7.37 0.45
CA GLU A 63 13.52 -7.53 1.88
C GLU A 63 13.36 -6.18 2.58
N ILE A 64 14.32 -5.25 2.42
CA ILE A 64 14.21 -3.89 2.97
C ILE A 64 12.95 -3.20 2.47
N LYS A 65 12.68 -3.24 1.16
CA LYS A 65 11.50 -2.58 0.57
C LYS A 65 10.19 -3.17 1.08
N ILE A 66 10.13 -4.49 1.30
CA ILE A 66 8.96 -5.16 1.85
C ILE A 66 8.80 -4.75 3.32
N GLN A 67 9.87 -4.80 4.12
CA GLN A 67 9.86 -4.40 5.52
C GLN A 67 9.38 -2.95 5.69
N GLU A 68 9.90 -2.00 4.90
CA GLU A 68 9.46 -0.59 4.92
C GLU A 68 7.96 -0.40 4.65
N LEU A 69 7.36 -1.29 3.85
CA LEU A 69 5.93 -1.24 3.53
C LEU A 69 5.09 -1.93 4.60
N LEU A 70 5.60 -3.02 5.19
CA LEU A 70 5.00 -3.69 6.35
C LEU A 70 4.99 -2.76 7.57
N ASP A 71 6.07 -2.02 7.81
CA ASP A 71 6.18 -1.01 8.88
C ASP A 71 5.19 0.17 8.68
N LYS A 72 4.74 0.37 7.44
CA LYS A 72 3.67 1.31 7.07
C LYS A 72 2.29 0.65 7.02
N TRP A 73 2.18 -0.56 7.53
CA TRP A 73 0.95 -1.34 7.68
C TRP A 73 0.22 -1.58 6.36
N LYS A 74 0.97 -1.73 5.28
CA LYS A 74 0.41 -2.05 3.97
C LYS A 74 0.13 -3.54 3.87
N SER A 75 -1.06 -3.88 3.37
CA SER A 75 -1.47 -5.24 3.08
C SER A 75 -0.50 -5.93 2.12
N GLN A 76 -0.37 -7.25 2.26
CA GLN A 76 0.45 -8.07 1.36
C GLN A 76 0.09 -7.83 -0.10
N ARG A 77 -1.21 -7.77 -0.42
CA ARG A 77 -1.70 -7.49 -1.78
C ARG A 77 -1.16 -6.18 -2.35
N PHE A 78 -1.13 -5.11 -1.55
CA PHE A 78 -0.58 -3.83 -1.98
C PHE A 78 0.93 -3.91 -2.20
N ILE A 79 1.65 -4.56 -1.28
CA ILE A 79 3.10 -4.73 -1.36
C ILE A 79 3.46 -5.47 -2.65
N THR A 80 2.80 -6.61 -2.91
CA THR A 80 2.98 -7.40 -4.13
C THR A 80 2.72 -6.58 -5.37
N ASN A 81 1.56 -5.91 -5.46
CA ASN A 81 1.23 -5.10 -6.64
C ASN A 81 2.22 -3.95 -6.86
N LYS A 82 2.63 -3.26 -5.80
CA LYS A 82 3.57 -2.14 -5.86
C LYS A 82 4.97 -2.57 -6.29
N LEU A 83 5.43 -3.75 -5.87
CA LEU A 83 6.75 -4.27 -6.22
C LEU A 83 6.78 -4.91 -7.61
N ILE A 84 5.69 -5.56 -8.04
CA ILE A 84 5.53 -6.01 -9.44
C ILE A 84 5.61 -4.82 -10.41
N GLN A 85 4.94 -3.70 -10.09
CA GLN A 85 5.06 -2.46 -10.88
C GLN A 85 6.48 -1.88 -10.92
N LYS A 86 7.35 -2.28 -9.99
CA LYS A 86 8.77 -1.94 -9.96
C LYS A 86 9.66 -3.00 -10.63
N ASP A 87 9.07 -3.92 -11.38
CA ASP A 87 9.73 -5.03 -12.08
C ASP A 87 10.44 -6.01 -11.14
N PHE A 88 9.95 -6.23 -9.92
CA PHE A 88 10.36 -7.36 -9.08
C PHE A 88 9.51 -8.59 -9.43
N LYS A 89 10.12 -9.78 -9.36
CA LYS A 89 9.40 -11.04 -9.62
C LYS A 89 8.43 -11.33 -8.49
N LYS A 90 7.24 -11.83 -8.85
CA LYS A 90 6.17 -12.12 -7.91
C LYS A 90 6.58 -13.20 -6.90
N GLU A 91 7.27 -14.23 -7.39
CA GLU A 91 7.67 -15.40 -6.60
C GLU A 91 8.67 -14.99 -5.50
N ASP A 92 9.62 -14.11 -5.83
CA ASP A 92 10.59 -13.58 -4.87
C ASP A 92 9.92 -12.70 -3.81
N ILE A 93 8.94 -11.88 -4.22
CA ILE A 93 8.15 -11.06 -3.29
C ILE A 93 7.38 -11.94 -2.30
N GLU A 94 6.67 -12.95 -2.80
CA GLU A 94 5.86 -13.86 -1.98
C GLU A 94 6.70 -14.68 -1.01
N LYS A 95 7.86 -15.18 -1.46
CA LYS A 95 8.83 -15.88 -0.61
C LYS A 95 9.29 -15.00 0.56
N ILE A 96 9.67 -13.75 0.31
CA ILE A 96 10.16 -12.85 1.35
C ILE A 96 9.02 -12.43 2.28
N LEU A 97 7.82 -12.13 1.75
CA LEU A 97 6.65 -11.81 2.55
C LEU A 97 6.31 -12.94 3.53
N LEU A 98 6.31 -14.19 3.06
CA LEU A 98 6.09 -15.37 3.92
C LEU A 98 7.13 -15.43 5.06
N ASN A 99 8.41 -15.26 4.72
CA ASN A 99 9.49 -15.32 5.69
C ASN A 99 9.42 -14.21 6.75
N LEU A 100 9.07 -12.99 6.35
CA LEU A 100 8.99 -11.84 7.27
C LEU A 100 7.73 -11.92 8.15
N THR A 101 6.59 -12.29 7.58
CA THR A 101 5.33 -12.36 8.33
C THR A 101 5.31 -13.47 9.37
N GLN A 102 5.96 -14.61 9.09
CA GLN A 102 6.13 -15.69 10.08
C GLN A 102 7.03 -15.28 11.26
N LYS A 103 7.91 -14.30 11.07
CA LYS A 103 8.90 -13.86 12.07
C LYS A 103 8.47 -12.63 12.86
N SER A 104 7.45 -11.90 12.43
CA SER A 104 7.23 -10.54 12.92
C SER A 104 6.18 -10.40 14.02
N GLU A 105 6.56 -9.74 15.12
CA GLU A 105 5.67 -9.07 16.09
C GLU A 105 4.89 -7.88 15.48
N ASN A 106 5.06 -7.60 14.18
CA ASN A 106 4.52 -6.43 13.48
C ASN A 106 2.99 -6.32 13.53
N ASN A 107 2.28 -7.43 13.76
CA ASN A 107 0.83 -7.41 13.91
C ASN A 107 0.37 -6.55 15.10
N PHE A 108 1.13 -6.46 16.20
CA PHE A 108 0.69 -5.72 17.39
C PHE A 108 0.73 -4.19 17.20
N LYS A 109 1.78 -3.69 16.54
CA LYS A 109 1.93 -2.25 16.27
C LYS A 109 0.97 -1.78 15.17
N SER A 110 0.72 -2.63 14.16
CA SER A 110 -0.30 -2.38 13.12
C SER A 110 -1.69 -2.25 13.75
N TYR A 111 -2.00 -3.16 14.67
CA TYR A 111 -3.26 -3.20 15.40
C TYR A 111 -3.51 -1.89 16.14
N THR A 112 -2.54 -1.46 16.96
CA THR A 112 -2.67 -0.25 17.78
C THR A 112 -2.89 1.00 16.92
N TYR A 113 -2.15 1.14 15.81
CA TYR A 113 -2.30 2.29 14.92
C TYR A 113 -3.65 2.31 14.19
N ILE A 114 -4.09 1.17 13.66
CA ILE A 114 -5.39 1.07 12.99
C ILE A 114 -6.53 1.34 13.98
N LYS A 115 -6.43 0.81 15.20
CA LYS A 115 -7.39 1.09 16.28
C LYS A 115 -7.49 2.58 16.59
N GLN A 116 -6.37 3.26 16.83
CA GLN A 116 -6.35 4.72 17.06
C GLN A 116 -6.97 5.50 15.90
N LYS A 117 -6.74 5.05 14.65
CA LYS A 117 -7.37 5.65 13.48
C LYS A 117 -8.88 5.46 13.48
N ILE A 118 -9.38 4.28 13.82
CA ILE A 118 -10.81 4.03 13.93
C ILE A 118 -11.41 4.95 14.99
N GLU A 119 -10.83 4.94 16.21
CA GLU A 119 -11.27 5.77 17.34
C GLU A 119 -11.37 7.26 16.98
N LEU A 120 -10.35 7.80 16.29
CA LEU A 120 -10.33 9.21 15.86
C LEU A 120 -11.49 9.60 14.92
N TYR A 121 -12.00 8.66 14.14
CA TYR A 121 -13.04 8.91 13.13
C TYR A 121 -14.43 8.42 13.54
N LEU A 122 -14.56 7.62 14.61
CA LEU A 122 -15.83 7.06 15.07
C LEU A 122 -16.90 8.13 15.29
N ASP A 123 -16.54 9.30 15.82
CA ASP A 123 -17.52 10.37 16.07
C ASP A 123 -17.97 11.08 14.79
N LYS A 124 -17.21 10.96 13.70
CA LYS A 124 -17.37 11.77 12.48
C LYS A 124 -17.97 11.00 11.31
N LYS A 125 -17.80 9.68 11.27
CA LYS A 125 -18.12 8.83 10.12
C LYS A 125 -18.73 7.52 10.57
N SER A 126 -19.56 6.91 9.73
CA SER A 126 -20.06 5.56 10.04
C SER A 126 -18.91 4.55 10.10
N ILE A 127 -19.05 3.47 10.87
CA ILE A 127 -18.03 2.42 10.93
C ILE A 127 -17.75 1.85 9.56
N LYS A 128 -18.80 1.67 8.74
CA LYS A 128 -18.70 1.20 7.36
C LYS A 128 -17.87 2.14 6.47
N ASN A 129 -18.03 3.45 6.61
CA ASN A 129 -17.22 4.45 5.91
C ASN A 129 -15.75 4.37 6.33
N ILE A 130 -15.49 4.26 7.63
CA ILE A 130 -14.13 4.13 8.19
C ILE A 130 -13.46 2.87 7.63
N THR A 131 -14.15 1.73 7.69
CA THR A 131 -13.68 0.44 7.13
C THR A 131 -13.35 0.58 5.66
N TYR A 132 -14.25 1.17 4.86
CA TYR A 132 -14.00 1.39 3.45
C TYR A 132 -12.76 2.28 3.21
N TRP A 133 -12.62 3.37 3.95
CA TRP A 133 -11.46 4.26 3.85
C TRP A 133 -10.14 3.57 4.22
N LEU A 134 -10.14 2.72 5.25
CA LEU A 134 -8.96 1.92 5.62
C LEU A 134 -8.60 0.92 4.52
N LEU A 135 -9.59 0.23 3.94
CA LEU A 135 -9.36 -0.69 2.82
C LEU A 135 -8.81 0.04 1.58
N GLN A 136 -9.35 1.22 1.25
CA GLN A 136 -8.80 2.07 0.17
C GLN A 136 -7.39 2.56 0.45
N SER A 137 -7.04 2.71 1.73
CA SER A 137 -5.68 3.03 2.19
C SER A 137 -4.75 1.81 2.21
N TRP A 138 -5.24 0.65 1.75
CA TRP A 138 -4.55 -0.61 1.61
C TRP A 138 -4.11 -1.25 2.93
N PHE A 139 -4.80 -0.96 4.03
CA PHE A 139 -4.65 -1.72 5.27
C PHE A 139 -5.22 -3.14 5.11
N ASP A 140 -4.76 -4.04 5.97
CA ASP A 140 -5.17 -5.44 5.94
C ASP A 140 -6.62 -5.62 6.40
N LYS A 141 -7.43 -6.32 5.60
CA LYS A 141 -8.86 -6.53 5.88
C LYS A 141 -9.08 -7.34 7.15
N GLU A 142 -8.30 -8.40 7.36
CA GLU A 142 -8.47 -9.31 8.49
C GLU A 142 -8.14 -8.58 9.79
N ILE A 143 -7.08 -7.78 9.79
CA ILE A 143 -6.71 -6.93 10.93
C ILE A 143 -7.80 -5.89 11.22
N ILE A 144 -8.35 -5.22 10.20
CA ILE A 144 -9.44 -4.25 10.39
C ILE A 144 -10.67 -4.94 11.01
N SER A 145 -11.10 -6.07 10.45
CA SER A 145 -12.24 -6.84 10.97
C SER A 145 -12.01 -7.25 12.42
N GLN A 146 -10.84 -7.81 12.73
CA GLN A 146 -10.48 -8.22 14.09
C GLN A 146 -10.56 -7.05 15.08
N ILE A 147 -10.00 -5.90 14.74
CA ILE A 147 -10.04 -4.71 15.60
C ILE A 147 -11.48 -4.26 15.85
N ILE A 148 -12.31 -4.23 14.81
CA ILE A 148 -13.71 -3.81 14.92
C ILE A 148 -14.48 -4.74 15.85
N ASP A 149 -14.33 -6.06 15.66
CA ASP A 149 -15.06 -7.07 16.43
C ASP A 149 -14.62 -7.10 17.89
N GLU A 150 -13.30 -7.08 18.16
CA GLU A 150 -12.74 -7.14 19.51
C GLU A 150 -13.03 -5.88 20.33
N ASN A 151 -12.98 -4.70 19.70
CA ASN A 151 -13.23 -3.42 20.38
C ASN A 151 -14.69 -2.99 20.33
N LYS A 152 -15.57 -3.82 19.75
CA LYS A 152 -16.99 -3.55 19.68
C LYS A 152 -17.28 -2.19 19.03
N PHE A 153 -16.61 -1.92 17.91
CA PHE A 153 -16.82 -0.67 17.18
C PHE A 153 -18.09 -0.76 16.34
N TRP A 154 -19.12 -0.05 16.76
CA TRP A 154 -20.40 0.07 16.07
C TRP A 154 -20.83 1.53 15.99
N ASP A 155 -21.71 1.82 15.04
CA ASP A 155 -22.40 3.11 15.03
C ASP A 155 -23.40 3.14 16.18
N ALA A 156 -23.11 3.96 17.19
CA ALA A 156 -24.02 4.15 18.32
C ALA A 156 -25.37 4.72 17.86
N GLU A 157 -26.45 4.22 18.46
CA GLU A 157 -27.82 4.61 18.12
C GLU A 157 -28.03 6.12 18.26
N ASP A 158 -27.57 6.72 19.35
CA ASP A 158 -27.65 8.17 19.60
C ASP A 158 -27.02 9.00 18.47
N LYS A 159 -25.90 8.53 17.92
CA LYS A 159 -25.23 9.22 16.81
C LYS A 159 -26.07 9.15 15.53
N ILE A 160 -26.68 8.00 15.27
CA ILE A 160 -27.56 7.81 14.12
C ILE A 160 -28.79 8.73 14.24
N ILE A 161 -29.43 8.74 15.41
CA ILE A 161 -30.58 9.61 15.72
C ILE A 161 -30.20 11.08 15.50
N ASN A 162 -29.09 11.54 16.10
CA ASN A 162 -28.61 12.91 15.96
C ASN A 162 -28.38 13.32 14.49
N GLU A 163 -27.86 12.42 13.65
CA GLU A 163 -27.66 12.70 12.23
C GLU A 163 -28.99 12.79 11.45
N ILE A 164 -29.99 11.99 11.83
CA ILE A 164 -31.34 12.05 11.23
C ILE A 164 -32.04 13.34 11.64
N GLU A 165 -31.97 13.73 12.92
CA GLU A 165 -32.56 14.96 13.42
C GLU A 165 -32.00 16.19 12.72
N LYS A 166 -30.67 16.26 12.54
CA LYS A 166 -30.02 17.30 11.73
C LYS A 166 -30.58 17.36 10.31
N LEU A 167 -30.88 16.21 9.70
CA LEU A 167 -31.47 16.16 8.36
C LEU A 167 -32.96 16.55 8.37
N LYS A 168 -33.72 16.19 9.40
CA LYS A 168 -35.13 16.58 9.57
C LYS A 168 -35.28 18.09 9.74
N GLN A 169 -34.35 18.75 10.44
CA GLN A 169 -34.31 20.22 10.55
C GLN A 169 -34.22 20.93 9.20
N THR A 170 -33.66 20.27 8.17
CA THR A 170 -33.57 20.83 6.81
C THR A 170 -34.86 20.67 5.98
N GLN A 171 -35.95 20.20 6.58
CA GLN A 171 -37.27 20.00 5.95
C GLN A 171 -37.23 19.14 4.67
N LEU A 172 -36.28 18.19 4.60
CA LEU A 172 -36.18 17.28 3.47
C LEU A 172 -37.26 16.21 3.53
N PRO A 173 -37.81 15.78 2.37
CA PRO A 173 -38.68 14.60 2.31
C PRO A 173 -37.91 13.34 2.74
N LYS A 174 -38.64 12.37 3.29
CA LYS A 174 -38.09 11.14 3.90
C LYS A 174 -37.14 10.39 2.95
N GLU A 175 -37.47 10.32 1.66
CA GLU A 175 -36.66 9.66 0.64
C GLU A 175 -35.28 10.33 0.50
N LYS A 176 -35.22 11.66 0.57
CA LYS A 176 -33.94 12.41 0.52
C LYS A 176 -33.13 12.23 1.80
N ILE A 177 -33.78 12.07 2.96
CA ILE A 177 -33.08 11.74 4.21
C ILE A 177 -32.42 10.35 4.09
N ILE A 178 -33.17 9.35 3.61
CA ILE A 178 -32.65 7.99 3.36
C ILE A 178 -31.43 8.03 2.43
N GLN A 179 -31.54 8.74 1.29
CA GLN A 179 -30.42 8.89 0.35
C GLN A 179 -29.18 9.52 1.01
N LYS A 180 -29.37 10.58 1.81
CA LYS A 180 -28.26 11.22 2.53
C LYS A 180 -27.64 10.30 3.58
N MET A 181 -28.43 9.47 4.27
CA MET A 181 -27.91 8.49 5.22
C MET A 181 -27.09 7.40 4.51
N PHE A 182 -27.52 6.95 3.33
CA PHE A 182 -26.72 6.04 2.48
C PHE A 182 -25.41 6.67 2.01
N LEU A 183 -25.42 7.96 1.61
CA LEU A 183 -24.19 8.68 1.27
C LEU A 183 -23.22 8.81 2.45
N LYS A 184 -23.75 8.80 3.68
CA LYS A 184 -22.96 8.73 4.92
C LYS A 184 -22.58 7.30 5.32
N TRP A 185 -22.98 6.31 4.53
CA TRP A 185 -22.69 4.87 4.68
C TRP A 185 -23.33 4.20 5.91
N TYR A 186 -24.50 4.67 6.35
CA TYR A 186 -25.33 3.91 7.30
C TYR A 186 -26.15 2.84 6.57
N ASN A 187 -26.44 1.70 7.21
CA ASN A 187 -27.36 0.72 6.60
C ASN A 187 -28.80 1.11 6.93
N TYR A 188 -29.73 0.80 6.02
CA TYR A 188 -31.14 1.13 6.20
C TYR A 188 -31.72 0.58 7.51
N TRP A 189 -31.33 -0.66 7.85
CA TRP A 189 -31.76 -1.34 9.06
C TRP A 189 -31.34 -0.62 10.35
N ASP A 190 -30.27 0.16 10.30
CA ASP A 190 -29.73 0.87 11.46
C ASP A 190 -30.55 2.13 11.80
N PHE A 191 -31.40 2.61 10.88
CA PHE A 191 -32.10 3.88 11.06
C PHE A 191 -33.56 3.94 10.60
N LYS A 192 -34.09 2.87 10.00
CA LYS A 192 -35.46 2.83 9.47
C LYS A 192 -36.53 3.23 10.50
N ASP A 193 -36.30 2.91 11.77
CA ASP A 193 -37.26 3.10 12.86
C ASP A 193 -37.26 4.55 13.39
N PHE A 194 -36.27 5.35 13.00
CA PHE A 194 -36.13 6.77 13.39
C PHE A 194 -36.59 7.77 12.31
N LEU A 195 -36.98 7.28 11.13
CA LEU A 195 -37.41 8.11 9.97
C LEU A 195 -38.87 8.53 10.07
#